data_AF-A0A3R7N8N4-F1
#
_entry.id   AF-A0A3R7N8N4-F1
#
_cell.length_a   1.000
_cell.length_b   1.000
_cell.length_c   1.000
_cell.angle_alpha   90.00
_cell.angle_beta   90.00
_cell.angle_gamma   90.00
#
_symmetry.space_group_name_H-M   'P 1'
#
loop_
_entity.id
_entity.type
_entity.pdbx_description
1 polymer ?
#
loop_
_entity_poly.entity_id
_entity_poly.type
_entity_poly.pdbx_seq_one_letter_code
_entity_poly.pdbx_strand_id
1 'polypeptide(L)'
;MSGRMRALIIAVLAFAVTVAALDQDTDHRRLQRSLADAPSVKLHVTLKRKSMKLHGHSKFEIFANPVVSTDGNSVIYDGYAEFVEEDTVFKYFFVGGEEYMVEIPESNSSTESAEQIVQCLPLGTPFGSVVSTLNEAIPIPSASVGGEAVKCSSGNLFKTTFSGTKFAICVSGSSGFTAFGSDMTVKVTYLDNRASISKPKLSEGAAPCPVAAKPVSVTPIALAVVTGDKIPESTSRKLKVAEHMAMAASSCKCKSTPRPCVFFHGLGNANEDAELQDSNSNFGYAKLQGHTPCCTTVKYANLNTVDYGWTDDTLQEKVCKHALSLQGSDKSSNTIEDTIIVTHSMGGLMLAGALASGKCDLASSSTWIALSPPMTGSMSSDYIQDFCNAVQGACQRPSFTETT
;
A
#
# COMPACT_ATOMS: atom_id res chain seq x y z
N MET A 1 57.98 -71.66 41.62
CA MET A 1 58.40 -70.53 42.49
C MET A 1 58.55 -69.30 41.61
N SER A 2 57.82 -68.22 41.94
CA SER A 2 57.94 -66.83 41.44
C SER A 2 57.73 -66.65 39.92
N GLY A 3 56.80 -65.87 39.39
CA GLY A 3 56.03 -64.75 39.92
C GLY A 3 56.00 -63.65 38.86
N ARG A 4 54.79 -63.17 38.51
CA ARG A 4 54.38 -61.86 37.94
C ARG A 4 53.26 -62.05 36.91
N MET A 5 51.99 -61.91 37.31
CA MET A 5 51.19 -60.68 37.41
C MET A 5 50.63 -60.27 36.03
N ARG A 6 49.38 -60.68 35.73
CA ARG A 6 48.15 -59.84 35.59
C ARG A 6 48.32 -58.72 34.55
N ALA A 7 47.50 -58.53 33.52
CA ALA A 7 46.07 -58.84 33.34
C ALA A 7 45.66 -58.87 31.85
N LEU A 8 44.47 -59.44 31.62
CA LEU A 8 43.65 -59.52 30.39
C LEU A 8 43.49 -58.14 29.69
N ILE A 9 43.16 -58.02 28.40
CA ILE A 9 41.89 -58.41 27.75
C ILE A 9 42.08 -58.54 26.23
N ILE A 10 41.41 -59.56 25.71
CA ILE A 10 41.23 -59.98 24.32
C ILE A 10 40.30 -59.01 23.57
N ALA A 11 40.67 -58.59 22.36
CA ALA A 11 39.72 -58.16 21.35
C ALA A 11 40.12 -58.78 20.00
N VAL A 12 39.31 -59.74 19.56
CA VAL A 12 39.45 -60.50 18.31
C VAL A 12 38.94 -59.67 17.14
N LEU A 13 39.79 -59.53 16.13
CA LEU A 13 39.47 -59.03 14.79
C LEU A 13 38.63 -60.07 14.04
N ALA A 14 37.50 -59.64 13.47
CA ALA A 14 36.79 -60.40 12.44
C ALA A 14 36.36 -59.46 11.30
N PHE A 15 36.78 -59.83 10.10
CA PHE A 15 36.53 -59.19 8.81
C PHE A 15 35.05 -59.19 8.41
N ALA A 16 34.62 -58.13 7.73
CA ALA A 16 33.56 -58.22 6.74
C ALA A 16 33.94 -57.39 5.51
N VAL A 17 33.75 -58.03 4.36
CA VAL A 17 34.23 -57.69 3.01
C VAL A 17 33.52 -56.46 2.47
N THR A 18 34.28 -55.47 2.00
CA THR A 18 33.78 -54.38 1.16
C THR A 18 33.84 -54.81 -0.31
N VAL A 19 32.67 -54.97 -0.93
CA VAL A 19 32.54 -54.96 -2.39
C VAL A 19 32.07 -53.56 -2.79
N ALA A 20 32.88 -52.88 -3.59
CA ALA A 20 32.58 -51.59 -4.16
C ALA A 20 31.41 -51.69 -5.14
N ALA A 21 30.39 -50.87 -4.93
CA ALA A 21 29.62 -50.29 -6.03
C ALA A 21 30.18 -48.89 -6.24
N LEU A 22 30.93 -48.70 -7.31
CA LEU A 22 31.22 -47.39 -7.87
C LEU A 22 29.90 -46.86 -8.42
N ASP A 23 29.30 -45.92 -7.70
CA ASP A 23 28.36 -44.98 -8.32
C ASP A 23 28.97 -43.58 -8.16
N GLN A 24 29.22 -42.95 -9.30
CA GLN A 24 29.77 -41.62 -9.40
C GLN A 24 28.72 -40.61 -8.91
N ASP A 25 28.81 -40.20 -7.64
CA ASP A 25 28.11 -39.01 -7.17
C ASP A 25 29.12 -37.90 -6.84
N THR A 26 29.71 -37.38 -7.92
CA THR A 26 30.56 -36.19 -7.89
C THR A 26 29.85 -35.06 -8.64
N ASP A 27 28.80 -34.43 -8.06
CA ASP A 27 28.52 -32.98 -8.23
C ASP A 27 27.32 -32.37 -7.45
N HIS A 28 27.07 -32.73 -6.18
CA HIS A 28 25.91 -32.17 -5.43
C HIS A 28 26.20 -31.31 -4.18
N ARG A 29 27.43 -30.87 -3.93
CA ARG A 29 27.67 -29.74 -3.01
C ARG A 29 27.73 -28.40 -3.77
N ARG A 30 26.59 -27.96 -4.29
CA ARG A 30 26.42 -26.53 -4.60
C ARG A 30 26.44 -25.81 -3.24
N LEU A 31 27.47 -25.01 -2.98
CA LEU A 31 27.58 -24.17 -1.78
C LEU A 31 26.26 -23.42 -1.58
N GLN A 32 25.55 -23.71 -0.49
CA GLN A 32 24.33 -23.00 -0.13
C GLN A 32 24.69 -21.51 0.02
N ARG A 33 24.07 -20.64 -0.78
CA ARG A 33 24.40 -19.21 -0.74
C ARG A 33 24.00 -18.62 0.61
N SER A 34 24.89 -17.81 1.16
CA SER A 34 24.67 -17.05 2.40
C SER A 34 24.15 -15.65 2.06
N LEU A 35 23.74 -14.89 3.08
CA LEU A 35 23.40 -13.48 2.88
C LEU A 35 24.58 -12.65 2.35
N ALA A 36 25.82 -13.06 2.64
CA ALA A 36 27.01 -12.39 2.09
C ALA A 36 27.10 -12.49 0.57
N ASP A 37 26.43 -13.48 -0.03
CA ASP A 37 26.35 -13.71 -1.47
C ASP A 37 25.13 -13.04 -2.12
N ALA A 38 24.35 -12.27 -1.36
CA ALA A 38 23.21 -11.55 -1.91
C ALA A 38 23.70 -10.52 -2.96
N PRO A 39 23.17 -10.56 -4.19
CA PRO A 39 23.53 -9.59 -5.22
C PRO A 39 22.82 -8.27 -5.00
N SER A 40 23.38 -7.21 -5.59
CA SER A 40 22.60 -5.99 -5.83
C SER A 40 21.42 -6.27 -6.75
N VAL A 41 20.37 -5.49 -6.63
CA VAL A 41 19.12 -5.71 -7.35
C VAL A 41 18.67 -4.45 -8.08
N LYS A 42 18.02 -4.67 -9.22
CA LYS A 42 17.25 -3.65 -9.93
C LYS A 42 15.79 -4.05 -9.94
N LEU A 43 14.92 -3.17 -9.45
CA LEU A 43 13.48 -3.35 -9.43
C LEU A 43 12.87 -2.47 -10.52
N HIS A 44 12.30 -3.09 -11.55
CA HIS A 44 11.44 -2.41 -12.50
C HIS A 44 10.02 -2.41 -11.95
N VAL A 45 9.55 -1.24 -11.51
CA VAL A 45 8.21 -1.04 -10.96
C VAL A 45 7.29 -0.57 -12.07
N THR A 46 6.11 -1.18 -12.18
CA THR A 46 5.01 -0.74 -13.05
C THR A 46 3.76 -0.53 -12.21
N LEU A 47 3.34 0.73 -12.08
CA LEU A 47 2.11 1.16 -11.44
C LEU A 47 0.95 1.07 -12.42
N LYS A 48 -0.13 0.41 -12.00
CA LYS A 48 -1.28 0.12 -12.86
C LYS A 48 -2.39 1.17 -12.77
N ARG A 49 -2.40 1.99 -11.71
CA ARG A 49 -3.39 3.06 -11.50
C ARG A 49 -2.81 4.42 -11.85
N LYS A 50 -3.57 5.24 -12.58
CA LYS A 50 -3.19 6.62 -12.91
C LYS A 50 -2.96 7.47 -11.66
N SER A 51 -3.76 7.26 -10.61
CA SER A 51 -3.66 7.99 -9.34
C SER A 51 -2.43 7.64 -8.50
N MET A 52 -1.68 6.59 -8.87
CA MET A 52 -0.48 6.17 -8.15
C MET A 52 0.81 6.69 -8.78
N LYS A 53 0.72 7.33 -9.96
CA LYS A 53 1.90 7.87 -10.66
C LYS A 53 2.74 8.70 -9.69
N LEU A 54 4.03 8.40 -9.64
CA LEU A 54 5.01 9.12 -8.83
C LEU A 54 5.78 10.03 -9.77
N HIS A 55 5.76 11.35 -9.52
CA HIS A 55 6.33 12.35 -10.44
C HIS A 55 5.82 12.20 -11.88
N GLY A 56 4.53 11.88 -12.05
CA GLY A 56 3.92 11.63 -13.36
C GLY A 56 4.27 10.28 -14.02
N HIS A 57 5.25 9.54 -13.48
CA HIS A 57 5.73 8.27 -13.99
C HIS A 57 4.91 7.09 -13.47
N SER A 58 4.59 6.16 -14.37
CA SER A 58 3.95 4.87 -14.03
C SER A 58 4.92 3.71 -14.10
N LYS A 59 6.13 3.93 -14.61
CA LYS A 59 7.20 2.94 -14.70
C LYS A 59 8.49 3.61 -14.29
N PHE A 60 9.25 2.97 -13.43
CA PHE A 60 10.53 3.48 -12.93
C PHE A 60 11.39 2.34 -12.40
N GLU A 61 12.67 2.63 -12.19
CA GLU A 61 13.65 1.69 -11.67
C GLU A 61 14.05 2.09 -10.25
N ILE A 62 14.26 1.07 -9.41
CA ILE A 62 14.91 1.22 -8.10
C ILE A 62 16.17 0.36 -8.14
N PHE A 63 17.29 0.89 -7.67
CA PHE A 63 18.51 0.13 -7.47
C PHE A 63 18.72 -0.07 -5.98
N ALA A 64 19.11 -1.28 -5.57
CA ALA A 64 19.39 -1.55 -4.17
C ALA A 64 20.56 -2.52 -3.97
N ASN A 65 21.32 -2.31 -2.90
CA ASN A 65 22.47 -3.08 -2.50
C ASN A 65 22.20 -3.75 -1.14
N PRO A 66 22.51 -5.04 -0.99
CA PRO A 66 22.41 -5.68 0.31
C PRO A 66 23.50 -5.14 1.25
N VAL A 67 23.08 -4.89 2.49
CA VAL A 67 23.92 -4.56 3.64
C VAL A 67 23.64 -5.61 4.70
N VAL A 68 24.59 -6.54 4.84
CA VAL A 68 24.49 -7.67 5.76
C VAL A 68 25.04 -7.24 7.12
N SER A 69 24.34 -7.62 8.19
CA SER A 69 24.83 -7.40 9.55
C SER A 69 26.14 -8.14 9.81
N THR A 70 26.89 -7.69 10.81
CA THR A 70 28.20 -8.27 11.16
C THR A 70 28.12 -9.75 11.56
N ASP A 71 26.98 -10.19 12.08
CA ASP A 71 26.72 -11.60 12.43
C ASP A 71 26.36 -12.48 11.21
N GLY A 72 26.22 -11.89 10.02
CA GLY A 72 25.89 -12.59 8.77
C GLY A 72 24.44 -13.07 8.66
N ASN A 73 23.59 -12.78 9.66
CA ASN A 73 22.27 -13.41 9.78
C ASN A 73 21.11 -12.51 9.37
N SER A 74 21.34 -11.20 9.28
CA SER A 74 20.31 -10.22 8.96
C SER A 74 20.75 -9.33 7.80
N VAL A 75 19.79 -8.82 7.05
CA VAL A 75 20.05 -7.98 5.89
C VAL A 75 19.07 -6.81 5.84
N ILE A 76 19.58 -5.67 5.38
CA ILE A 76 18.81 -4.54 4.91
C ILE A 76 19.30 -4.19 3.50
N TYR A 77 18.47 -3.52 2.69
CA TYR A 77 18.87 -3.10 1.36
C TYR A 77 18.94 -1.58 1.31
N ASP A 78 20.13 -1.05 1.06
CA ASP A 78 20.30 0.37 0.77
C ASP A 78 19.90 0.60 -0.69
N GLY A 79 18.98 1.52 -0.95
CA GLY A 79 18.40 1.72 -2.26
C GLY A 79 18.23 3.18 -2.66
N TYR A 80 18.06 3.41 -3.95
CA TYR A 80 17.61 4.69 -4.46
C TYR A 80 16.73 4.55 -5.71
N ALA A 81 15.91 5.58 -5.94
CA ALA A 81 15.14 5.78 -7.15
C ALA A 81 15.29 7.23 -7.61
N GLU A 82 15.23 7.45 -8.92
CA GLU A 82 15.37 8.77 -9.54
C GLU A 82 14.16 9.05 -10.43
N PHE A 83 13.66 10.28 -10.35
CA PHE A 83 12.53 10.78 -11.10
C PHE A 83 12.84 12.15 -11.65
N VAL A 84 12.40 12.41 -12.87
CA VAL A 84 12.47 13.73 -13.50
C VAL A 84 11.05 14.25 -13.65
N GLU A 85 10.76 15.39 -13.03
CA GLU A 85 9.49 16.10 -13.16
C GLU A 85 9.79 17.52 -13.61
N GLU A 86 9.31 17.86 -14.81
CA GLU A 86 9.64 19.13 -15.47
C GLU A 86 11.16 19.33 -15.53
N ASP A 87 11.67 20.39 -14.91
CA ASP A 87 13.09 20.76 -14.90
C ASP A 87 13.75 20.45 -13.54
N THR A 88 13.22 19.48 -12.79
CA THR A 88 13.73 19.09 -11.47
C THR A 88 13.93 17.58 -11.38
N VAL A 89 15.10 17.16 -10.89
CA VAL A 89 15.42 15.77 -10.60
C VAL A 89 15.17 15.50 -9.11
N PHE A 90 14.27 14.56 -8.83
CA PHE A 90 13.98 14.05 -7.50
C PHE A 90 14.64 12.68 -7.32
N LYS A 91 15.42 12.52 -6.26
CA LYS A 91 16.01 11.25 -5.87
C LYS A 91 15.54 10.85 -4.48
N TYR A 92 15.05 9.64 -4.36
CA TYR A 92 14.67 9.04 -3.08
C TYR A 92 15.73 8.04 -2.67
N PHE A 93 16.25 8.14 -1.46
CA PHE A 93 17.23 7.21 -0.93
C PHE A 93 16.71 6.56 0.35
N PHE A 94 17.03 5.29 0.49
CA PHE A 94 16.89 4.52 1.72
C PHE A 94 18.28 3.97 2.05
N VAL A 95 18.98 4.54 3.04
CA VAL A 95 20.38 4.19 3.32
C VAL A 95 20.60 4.07 4.82
N GLY A 96 21.12 2.92 5.27
CA GLY A 96 21.37 2.66 6.69
C GLY A 96 20.09 2.63 7.54
N GLY A 97 18.93 2.37 6.93
CA GLY A 97 17.63 2.40 7.60
C GLY A 97 16.99 3.78 7.69
N GLU A 98 17.60 4.82 7.12
CA GLU A 98 17.11 6.20 7.10
C GLU A 98 16.63 6.59 5.68
N GLU A 99 15.66 7.50 5.61
CA GLU A 99 14.98 7.88 4.36
C GLU A 99 15.22 9.34 4.00
N TYR A 100 15.57 9.57 2.74
CA TYR A 100 15.94 10.87 2.21
C TYR A 100 15.23 11.17 0.91
N MET A 101 14.93 12.45 0.70
CA MET A 101 14.58 13.03 -0.59
C MET A 101 15.64 14.07 -0.94
N VAL A 102 16.16 14.00 -2.18
CA VAL A 102 17.08 14.97 -2.75
C VAL A 102 16.41 15.61 -3.95
N GLU A 103 16.39 16.92 -3.97
CA GLU A 103 15.87 17.72 -5.08
C GLU A 103 17.02 18.46 -5.75
N ILE A 104 17.09 18.37 -7.09
CA ILE A 104 18.14 18.97 -7.92
C ILE A 104 17.46 19.75 -9.06
N PRO A 105 17.34 21.08 -8.96
CA PRO A 105 16.85 21.94 -10.03
C PRO A 105 17.82 21.97 -11.24
N GLU A 106 17.31 21.96 -12.46
CA GLU A 106 18.12 21.88 -13.69
C GLU A 106 18.99 23.13 -13.95
N SER A 107 18.60 24.30 -13.41
CA SER A 107 19.40 25.54 -13.46
C SER A 107 20.81 25.42 -12.88
N ASN A 108 21.06 24.33 -12.16
CA ASN A 108 22.29 24.01 -11.46
C ASN A 108 23.02 22.77 -12.03
N SER A 109 22.50 22.14 -13.10
CA SER A 109 23.03 20.87 -13.64
C SER A 109 24.42 20.97 -14.29
N SER A 110 24.92 22.19 -14.55
CA SER A 110 26.18 22.45 -15.27
C SER A 110 27.33 23.01 -14.41
N THR A 111 27.17 23.10 -13.09
CA THR A 111 28.26 23.47 -12.16
C THR A 111 28.44 22.36 -11.12
N GLU A 112 29.69 22.03 -10.76
CA GLU A 112 30.03 21.00 -9.75
C GLU A 112 29.50 21.32 -8.33
N SER A 113 28.72 22.40 -8.19
CA SER A 113 28.12 22.91 -6.96
C SER A 113 26.63 23.18 -7.18
N ALA A 114 25.90 22.21 -7.72
CA ALA A 114 24.44 22.30 -7.74
C ALA A 114 23.93 22.37 -6.29
N GLU A 115 23.18 23.41 -5.92
CA GLU A 115 22.50 23.45 -4.63
C GLU A 115 21.46 22.32 -4.59
N GLN A 116 21.81 21.21 -3.94
CA GLN A 116 20.92 20.08 -3.72
C GLN A 116 20.18 20.30 -2.41
N ILE A 117 18.86 20.22 -2.46
CA ILE A 117 18.04 20.28 -1.25
C ILE A 117 17.87 18.85 -0.77
N VAL A 118 18.43 18.54 0.40
CA VAL A 118 18.35 17.21 1.03
C VAL A 118 17.44 17.30 2.25
N GLN A 119 16.39 16.49 2.28
CA GLN A 119 15.41 16.46 3.36
C GLN A 119 15.19 15.03 3.84
N CYS A 120 14.90 14.87 5.12
CA CYS A 120 14.44 13.60 5.68
C CYS A 120 13.00 13.35 5.25
N LEU A 121 12.69 12.12 4.84
CA LEU A 121 11.29 11.73 4.66
C LEU A 121 10.65 11.41 6.02
N PRO A 122 9.34 11.72 6.19
CA PRO A 122 8.62 11.36 7.40
C PRO A 122 8.56 9.83 7.57
N LEU A 123 8.60 9.39 8.82
CA LEU A 123 8.49 7.98 9.19
C LEU A 123 7.20 7.37 8.62
N GLY A 124 7.31 6.21 7.96
CA GLY A 124 6.15 5.43 7.49
C GLY A 124 6.16 5.07 6.02
N THR A 125 7.21 5.39 5.25
CA THR A 125 7.33 4.81 3.91
C THR A 125 7.73 3.33 4.01
N PRO A 126 7.17 2.44 3.17
CA PRO A 126 7.23 1.00 3.44
C PRO A 126 8.50 0.34 2.92
N PHE A 127 9.49 1.10 2.41
CA PHE A 127 10.69 0.55 1.74
C PHE A 127 11.49 -0.36 2.67
N GLY A 128 11.64 0.01 3.94
CA GLY A 128 12.33 -0.82 4.94
C GLY A 128 11.65 -2.16 5.27
N SER A 129 10.40 -2.38 4.86
CA SER A 129 9.63 -3.59 5.20
C SER A 129 9.68 -4.70 4.14
N VAL A 130 10.30 -4.45 2.98
CA VAL A 130 10.26 -5.38 1.83
C VAL A 130 10.88 -6.74 2.16
N VAL A 131 12.03 -6.78 2.84
CA VAL A 131 12.67 -8.06 3.23
C VAL A 131 11.79 -8.82 4.23
N SER A 132 11.19 -8.12 5.19
CA SER A 132 10.23 -8.71 6.14
C SER A 132 9.03 -9.33 5.42
N THR A 133 8.51 -8.67 4.38
CA THR A 133 7.45 -9.24 3.54
C THR A 133 7.87 -10.53 2.84
N LEU A 134 9.14 -10.68 2.44
CA LEU A 134 9.63 -11.95 1.86
C LEU A 134 9.67 -13.08 2.90
N ASN A 135 9.88 -12.77 4.18
CA ASN A 135 9.81 -13.76 5.26
C ASN A 135 8.42 -14.38 5.42
N GLU A 136 7.37 -13.62 5.06
CA GLU A 136 5.98 -14.06 5.09
C GLU A 136 5.56 -14.85 3.84
N ALA A 137 6.48 -15.10 2.90
CA ALA A 137 6.17 -15.79 1.66
C ALA A 137 5.72 -17.24 1.88
N ILE A 138 4.49 -17.55 1.48
CA ILE A 138 3.89 -18.88 1.60
C ILE A 138 3.65 -19.48 0.21
N PRO A 139 4.10 -20.71 -0.10
CA PRO A 139 3.86 -21.32 -1.40
C PRO A 139 2.36 -21.48 -1.72
N ILE A 140 1.98 -21.21 -2.96
CA ILE A 140 0.61 -21.33 -3.47
C ILE A 140 0.58 -22.05 -4.82
N PRO A 141 -0.51 -22.76 -5.17
CA PRO A 141 -0.58 -23.50 -6.42
C PRO A 141 -0.84 -22.58 -7.63
N SER A 142 -1.52 -21.46 -7.43
CA SER A 142 -1.87 -20.51 -8.49
C SER A 142 -2.32 -19.16 -7.92
N ALA A 143 -2.24 -18.12 -8.74
CA ALA A 143 -2.74 -16.78 -8.45
C ALA A 143 -3.40 -16.17 -9.69
N SER A 144 -4.28 -15.19 -9.48
CA SER A 144 -4.86 -14.39 -10.55
C SER A 144 -4.95 -12.91 -10.16
N VAL A 145 -4.89 -12.02 -11.16
CA VAL A 145 -5.11 -10.57 -11.00
C VAL A 145 -6.23 -10.19 -11.95
N GLY A 146 -7.36 -9.69 -11.41
CA GLY A 146 -8.49 -9.30 -12.24
C GLY A 146 -9.15 -10.45 -13.00
N GLY A 147 -8.98 -11.69 -12.53
CA GLY A 147 -9.44 -12.89 -13.21
C GLY A 147 -8.43 -13.49 -14.20
N GLU A 148 -7.34 -12.78 -14.52
CA GLU A 148 -6.27 -13.30 -15.37
C GLU A 148 -5.25 -14.09 -14.55
N ALA A 149 -4.92 -15.31 -15.00
CA ALA A 149 -3.97 -16.17 -14.29
C ALA A 149 -2.54 -15.60 -14.34
N VAL A 150 -1.87 -15.59 -13.18
CA VAL A 150 -0.45 -15.26 -13.07
C VAL A 150 0.37 -16.41 -13.63
N LYS A 151 1.10 -16.16 -14.73
CA LYS A 151 1.98 -17.14 -15.36
C LYS A 151 3.31 -17.20 -14.61
N CYS A 152 3.61 -18.35 -14.00
CA CYS A 152 4.88 -18.60 -13.35
C CYS A 152 5.51 -19.91 -13.85
N SER A 153 6.36 -19.82 -14.87
CA SER A 153 6.95 -20.98 -15.56
C SER A 153 7.88 -21.82 -14.67
N SER A 154 8.45 -21.22 -13.62
CA SER A 154 9.31 -21.94 -12.67
C SER A 154 8.54 -22.84 -11.71
N GLY A 155 7.21 -22.66 -11.58
CA GLY A 155 6.39 -23.30 -10.55
C GLY A 155 6.60 -22.77 -9.13
N ASN A 156 7.61 -21.91 -8.91
CA ASN A 156 7.93 -21.35 -7.60
C ASN A 156 7.09 -20.09 -7.35
N LEU A 157 5.82 -20.32 -7.02
CA LEU A 157 4.83 -19.27 -6.76
C LEU A 157 4.50 -19.16 -5.27
N PHE A 158 4.55 -17.93 -4.74
CA PHE A 158 4.30 -17.63 -3.33
C PHE A 158 3.29 -16.50 -3.18
N LYS A 159 2.56 -16.48 -2.07
CA LYS A 159 1.77 -15.32 -1.63
C LYS A 159 2.49 -14.59 -0.50
N THR A 160 2.35 -13.28 -0.49
CA THR A 160 2.72 -12.43 0.65
C THR A 160 1.81 -11.20 0.74
N THR A 161 1.95 -10.41 1.80
CA THR A 161 1.27 -9.14 2.00
C THR A 161 2.28 -8.03 2.27
N PHE A 162 2.15 -6.91 1.58
CA PHE A 162 2.97 -5.71 1.75
C PHE A 162 2.04 -4.52 1.97
N SER A 163 2.18 -3.83 3.11
CA SER A 163 1.32 -2.70 3.51
C SER A 163 -0.18 -2.98 3.34
N GLY A 164 -0.62 -4.16 3.80
CA GLY A 164 -2.02 -4.61 3.69
C GLY A 164 -2.45 -5.08 2.29
N THR A 165 -1.58 -4.97 1.28
CA THR A 165 -1.87 -5.36 -0.10
C THR A 165 -1.27 -6.73 -0.43
N LYS A 166 -2.07 -7.56 -1.08
CA LYS A 166 -1.73 -8.93 -1.50
C LYS A 166 -0.81 -8.93 -2.73
N PHE A 167 0.24 -9.75 -2.68
CA PHE A 167 1.15 -10.00 -3.82
C PHE A 167 1.38 -11.48 -4.06
N ALA A 168 1.40 -11.88 -5.32
CA ALA A 168 1.91 -13.17 -5.77
C ALA A 168 3.34 -13.01 -6.30
N ILE A 169 4.30 -13.77 -5.76
CA ILE A 169 5.73 -13.72 -6.14
C ILE A 169 6.05 -14.95 -6.96
N CYS A 170 6.47 -14.76 -8.21
CA CYS A 170 7.02 -15.81 -9.06
C CYS A 170 8.55 -15.71 -9.07
N VAL A 171 9.22 -16.73 -8.54
CA VAL A 171 10.70 -16.77 -8.41
C VAL A 171 11.31 -17.51 -9.59
N SER A 172 12.28 -16.90 -10.27
CA SER A 172 12.90 -17.41 -11.50
C SER A 172 14.37 -17.79 -11.29
N GLY A 173 14.75 -18.23 -10.08
CA GLY A 173 16.12 -18.58 -9.74
C GLY A 173 17.06 -17.40 -9.91
N SER A 174 18.21 -17.61 -10.57
CA SER A 174 19.24 -16.58 -10.77
C SER A 174 18.82 -15.39 -11.64
N SER A 175 17.67 -15.45 -12.32
CA SER A 175 17.13 -14.33 -13.09
C SER A 175 16.34 -13.33 -12.25
N GLY A 176 16.15 -13.58 -10.94
CA GLY A 176 15.36 -12.75 -10.05
C GLY A 176 13.94 -13.26 -9.84
N PHE A 177 13.01 -12.36 -9.58
CA PHE A 177 11.61 -12.69 -9.34
C PHE A 177 10.67 -11.58 -9.81
N THR A 178 9.39 -11.90 -9.99
CA THR A 178 8.35 -10.90 -10.27
C THR A 178 7.26 -10.97 -9.23
N ALA A 179 6.95 -9.85 -8.60
CA ALA A 179 5.83 -9.68 -7.69
C ALA A 179 4.64 -9.05 -8.44
N PHE A 180 3.51 -9.73 -8.44
CA PHE A 180 2.26 -9.32 -9.06
C PHE A 180 1.27 -8.90 -7.97
N GLY A 181 0.80 -7.65 -8.02
CA GLY A 181 -0.30 -7.16 -7.18
C GLY A 181 -1.44 -6.60 -8.02
N SER A 182 -2.54 -6.24 -7.36
CA SER A 182 -3.68 -5.55 -8.00
C SER A 182 -3.25 -4.23 -8.64
N ASP A 183 -2.39 -3.49 -7.96
CA ASP A 183 -2.14 -2.08 -8.26
C ASP A 183 -0.77 -1.81 -8.87
N MET A 184 0.15 -2.76 -8.73
CA MET A 184 1.48 -2.67 -9.32
C MET A 184 2.05 -4.04 -9.65
N THR A 185 3.10 -4.04 -10.46
CA THR A 185 3.96 -5.20 -10.73
C THR A 185 5.40 -4.77 -10.55
N VAL A 186 6.18 -5.58 -9.84
CA VAL A 186 7.59 -5.32 -9.55
C VAL A 186 8.40 -6.47 -10.11
N LYS A 187 9.23 -6.22 -11.12
CA LYS A 187 10.18 -7.19 -11.64
C LYS A 187 11.54 -6.91 -11.05
N VAL A 188 12.04 -7.84 -10.25
CA VAL A 188 13.36 -7.77 -9.62
C VAL A 188 14.35 -8.58 -10.44
N THR A 189 15.46 -7.94 -10.81
CA THR A 189 16.59 -8.56 -11.51
C THR A 189 17.82 -8.45 -10.63
N TYR A 190 18.59 -9.53 -10.50
CA TYR A 190 19.88 -9.50 -9.83
C TYR A 190 20.93 -8.91 -10.75
N LEU A 191 21.82 -8.09 -10.19
CA LEU A 191 22.88 -7.39 -10.90
C LEU A 191 24.22 -8.07 -10.63
N ASP A 192 25.06 -8.13 -11.66
CA ASP A 192 26.42 -8.66 -11.54
C ASP A 192 27.34 -7.70 -10.75
N ASN A 193 27.06 -6.39 -10.85
CA ASN A 193 27.84 -5.34 -10.22
C ASN A 193 27.01 -4.59 -9.18
N ARG A 194 27.69 -4.08 -8.15
CA ARG A 194 27.08 -3.26 -7.10
C ARG A 194 26.61 -1.93 -7.68
N ALA A 195 25.42 -1.47 -7.29
CA ALA A 195 24.95 -0.13 -7.68
C ALA A 195 25.73 0.94 -6.90
N SER A 196 25.99 2.10 -7.52
CA SER A 196 26.63 3.22 -6.84
C SER A 196 25.59 3.95 -5.98
N ILE A 197 25.59 3.68 -4.67
CA ILE A 197 24.65 4.26 -3.71
C ILE A 197 25.45 4.90 -2.57
N SER A 198 25.31 6.21 -2.41
CA SER A 198 25.97 7.00 -1.37
C SER A 198 24.94 7.72 -0.52
N LYS A 199 25.11 7.67 0.81
CA LYS A 199 24.25 8.39 1.77
C LYS A 199 24.24 9.90 1.45
N PRO A 200 23.07 10.53 1.22
CA PRO A 200 22.98 11.96 1.03
C PRO A 200 23.52 12.74 2.23
N LYS A 201 24.15 13.90 1.98
CA LYS A 201 24.63 14.80 3.04
C LYS A 201 23.55 15.84 3.33
N LEU A 202 23.12 15.91 4.59
CA LEU A 202 22.23 16.98 5.07
C LEU A 202 23.01 18.30 5.18
N SER A 203 22.27 19.42 5.14
CA SER A 203 22.83 20.75 5.41
C SER A 203 23.50 20.81 6.78
N GLU A 204 24.56 21.63 6.89
CA GLU A 204 25.27 21.80 8.15
C GLU A 204 24.32 22.25 9.28
N GLY A 205 24.38 21.57 10.43
CA GLY A 205 23.52 21.83 11.58
C GLY A 205 22.13 21.19 11.54
N ALA A 206 21.75 20.51 10.46
CA ALA A 206 20.50 19.75 10.41
C ALA A 206 20.56 18.51 11.33
N ALA A 207 19.43 18.20 11.98
CA ALA A 207 19.31 16.97 12.77
C ALA A 207 19.41 15.73 11.87
N PRO A 208 20.01 14.61 12.35
CA PRO A 208 20.02 13.35 11.62
C PRO A 208 18.61 12.85 11.31
N CYS A 209 18.43 12.18 10.17
CA CYS A 209 17.16 11.56 9.83
C CYS A 209 16.82 10.41 10.78
N PRO A 210 15.54 10.22 11.12
CA PRO A 210 15.13 9.12 11.98
C PRO A 210 15.31 7.77 11.26
N VAL A 211 15.70 6.76 12.03
CA VAL A 211 15.87 5.38 11.52
C VAL A 211 14.48 4.74 11.39
N ALA A 212 14.05 4.52 10.15
CA ALA A 212 12.76 3.94 9.79
C ALA A 212 12.76 2.40 9.85
N ALA A 213 13.88 1.73 9.59
CA ALA A 213 13.97 0.28 9.71
C ALA A 213 15.37 -0.23 10.09
N LYS A 214 15.43 -1.48 10.55
CA LYS A 214 16.66 -2.17 10.94
C LYS A 214 16.84 -3.43 10.08
N PRO A 215 18.07 -3.96 9.96
CA PRO A 215 18.30 -5.27 9.32
C PRO A 215 17.43 -6.36 9.95
N VAL A 216 16.91 -7.24 9.12
CA VAL A 216 16.04 -8.35 9.54
C VAL A 216 16.63 -9.68 9.14
N SER A 217 16.47 -10.68 10.00
CA SER A 217 16.85 -12.06 9.69
C SER A 217 15.91 -12.63 8.63
N VAL A 218 16.41 -13.57 7.81
CA VAL A 218 15.64 -14.13 6.69
C VAL A 218 15.23 -15.58 6.95
N THR A 219 14.03 -15.96 6.50
CA THR A 219 13.60 -17.36 6.43
C THR A 219 14.34 -18.08 5.30
N PRO A 220 14.37 -19.43 5.25
CA PRO A 220 15.01 -20.16 4.15
C PRO A 220 14.46 -19.82 2.76
N ILE A 221 13.15 -19.54 2.66
CA ILE A 221 12.52 -19.10 1.40
C ILE A 221 13.00 -17.69 1.06
N ALA A 222 12.95 -16.75 2.01
CA ALA A 222 13.42 -15.40 1.79
C ALA A 222 14.90 -15.36 1.41
N LEU A 223 15.75 -16.17 2.07
CA LEU A 223 17.18 -16.33 1.75
C LEU A 223 17.38 -16.74 0.29
N ALA A 224 16.68 -17.78 -0.17
CA ALA A 224 16.77 -18.22 -1.56
C ALA A 224 16.26 -17.14 -2.54
N VAL A 225 15.22 -16.39 -2.18
CA VAL A 225 14.68 -15.29 -3.00
C VAL A 225 15.60 -14.08 -3.02
N VAL A 226 16.36 -13.77 -1.97
CA VAL A 226 17.29 -12.62 -1.99
C VAL A 226 18.64 -12.97 -2.59
N THR A 227 19.05 -14.25 -2.58
CA THR A 227 20.34 -14.69 -3.15
C THR A 227 20.22 -15.30 -4.55
N GLY A 228 19.00 -15.55 -5.02
CA GLY A 228 18.74 -16.23 -6.30
C GLY A 228 19.08 -17.73 -6.29
N ASP A 229 19.15 -18.34 -5.12
CA ASP A 229 19.42 -19.76 -4.95
C ASP A 229 18.17 -20.63 -5.22
N LYS A 230 18.34 -21.95 -5.28
CA LYS A 230 17.23 -22.89 -5.42
C LYS A 230 16.32 -22.79 -4.18
N ILE A 231 15.01 -22.68 -4.42
CA ILE A 231 14.01 -22.73 -3.34
C ILE A 231 14.14 -24.07 -2.60
N PRO A 232 14.28 -24.07 -1.27
CA PRO A 232 14.32 -25.30 -0.49
C PRO A 232 13.04 -26.12 -0.63
N GLU A 233 13.18 -27.42 -0.86
CA GLU A 233 12.03 -28.33 -0.86
C GLU A 233 11.46 -28.45 0.56
N SER A 234 10.14 -28.33 0.67
CA SER A 234 9.48 -28.42 1.97
C SER A 234 9.42 -29.89 2.40
N THR A 235 10.16 -30.25 3.45
CA THR A 235 10.12 -31.59 4.06
C THR A 235 8.94 -31.79 5.02
N SER A 236 8.15 -30.75 5.27
CA SER A 236 7.02 -30.78 6.19
C SER A 236 5.71 -31.21 5.49
N ARG A 237 4.98 -32.16 6.08
CA ARG A 237 3.63 -32.53 5.63
C ARG A 237 2.69 -31.33 5.84
N LYS A 238 2.30 -30.66 4.76
CA LYS A 238 1.32 -29.58 4.79
C LYS A 238 -0.08 -30.15 5.00
N LEU A 239 -0.63 -29.99 6.21
CA LEU A 239 -1.99 -30.45 6.56
C LEU A 239 -3.10 -29.58 5.96
N LYS A 240 -2.78 -28.35 5.54
CA LYS A 240 -3.71 -27.43 4.85
C LYS A 240 -3.44 -27.43 3.35
N VAL A 241 -4.50 -27.62 2.57
CA VAL A 241 -4.47 -27.44 1.11
C VAL A 241 -4.12 -25.98 0.81
N ALA A 242 -3.11 -25.76 -0.03
CA ALA A 242 -2.75 -24.43 -0.47
C ALA A 242 -3.82 -23.91 -1.46
N GLU A 243 -4.37 -22.73 -1.19
CA GLU A 243 -5.49 -22.17 -1.96
C GLU A 243 -5.02 -21.21 -3.06
N HIS A 244 -5.85 -21.08 -4.09
CA HIS A 244 -5.69 -20.08 -5.14
C HIS A 244 -5.74 -18.65 -4.56
N MET A 245 -4.81 -17.80 -4.99
CA MET A 245 -4.77 -16.39 -4.58
C MET A 245 -5.39 -15.50 -5.65
N ALA A 246 -6.65 -15.11 -5.47
CA ALA A 246 -7.31 -14.12 -6.31
C ALA A 246 -7.02 -12.68 -5.82
N MET A 247 -6.60 -11.82 -6.74
CA MET A 247 -6.40 -10.38 -6.53
C MET A 247 -7.31 -9.59 -7.48
N ALA A 248 -7.76 -8.42 -7.04
CA ALA A 248 -8.62 -7.55 -7.84
C ALA A 248 -7.87 -6.97 -9.05
N ALA A 249 -8.60 -6.57 -10.08
CA ALA A 249 -8.03 -5.79 -11.18
C ALA A 249 -7.64 -4.38 -10.69
N SER A 250 -6.71 -3.73 -11.40
CA SER A 250 -6.34 -2.33 -11.16
C SER A 250 -7.44 -1.34 -11.53
N SER A 251 -8.43 -1.77 -12.32
CA SER A 251 -9.60 -1.01 -12.71
C SER A 251 -10.88 -1.73 -12.28
N CYS A 252 -11.88 -0.95 -11.89
CA CYS A 252 -13.19 -1.46 -11.52
C CYS A 252 -14.19 -1.14 -12.64
N LYS A 253 -15.01 -2.11 -13.00
CA LYS A 253 -16.24 -1.88 -13.77
C LYS A 253 -17.42 -1.84 -12.80
N CYS A 254 -18.50 -1.16 -13.18
CA CYS A 254 -19.71 -1.24 -12.39
C CYS A 254 -20.24 -2.67 -12.36
N LYS A 255 -20.58 -3.15 -11.17
CA LYS A 255 -21.20 -4.46 -10.97
C LYS A 255 -22.72 -4.40 -10.88
N SER A 256 -23.30 -3.20 -10.79
CA SER A 256 -24.75 -2.97 -10.86
C SER A 256 -25.13 -2.32 -12.19
N THR A 257 -26.43 -2.18 -12.42
CA THR A 257 -26.95 -1.23 -13.41
C THR A 257 -26.45 0.18 -13.06
N PRO A 258 -25.81 0.89 -14.02
CA PRO A 258 -25.44 2.28 -13.83
C PRO A 258 -26.67 3.17 -13.62
N ARG A 259 -26.55 4.18 -12.76
CA ARG A 259 -27.65 5.04 -12.29
C ARG A 259 -27.19 6.49 -12.13
N PRO A 260 -28.08 7.49 -12.12
CA PRO A 260 -27.72 8.84 -11.71
C PRO A 260 -27.11 8.86 -10.31
N CYS A 261 -26.09 9.69 -10.12
CA CYS A 261 -25.43 9.85 -8.83
C CYS A 261 -25.54 11.28 -8.31
N VAL A 262 -25.84 11.42 -7.03
CA VAL A 262 -25.79 12.70 -6.30
C VAL A 262 -24.81 12.61 -5.14
N PHE A 263 -23.97 13.63 -5.01
CA PHE A 263 -22.93 13.72 -4.00
C PHE A 263 -23.27 14.81 -2.97
N PHE A 264 -23.25 14.44 -1.68
CA PHE A 264 -23.46 15.34 -0.54
C PHE A 264 -22.19 15.48 0.29
N HIS A 265 -21.63 16.68 0.33
CA HIS A 265 -20.37 16.95 1.02
C HIS A 265 -20.55 16.96 2.55
N GLY A 266 -19.42 17.04 3.26
CA GLY A 266 -19.37 17.13 4.72
C GLY A 266 -19.46 18.56 5.24
N LEU A 267 -18.95 18.76 6.46
CA LEU A 267 -18.84 20.07 7.10
C LEU A 267 -17.91 21.01 6.30
N GLY A 268 -18.23 22.31 6.28
CA GLY A 268 -17.27 23.35 5.86
C GLY A 268 -17.62 24.15 4.61
N ASN A 269 -18.85 24.02 4.10
CA ASN A 269 -19.32 24.81 2.96
C ASN A 269 -20.32 25.87 3.42
N ALA A 270 -20.00 27.16 3.28
CA ALA A 270 -20.90 28.27 3.65
C ALA A 270 -21.88 28.65 2.53
N ASN A 271 -21.55 28.31 1.27
CA ASN A 271 -22.37 28.65 0.12
C ASN A 271 -23.41 27.56 -0.14
N GLU A 272 -24.58 27.93 -0.64
CA GLU A 272 -25.63 26.98 -1.01
C GLU A 272 -26.16 27.30 -2.40
N ASP A 273 -26.44 26.26 -3.18
CA ASP A 273 -27.08 26.37 -4.49
C ASP A 273 -28.46 25.71 -4.47
N ALA A 274 -29.44 26.35 -5.09
CA ALA A 274 -30.80 25.82 -5.18
C ALA A 274 -30.90 24.54 -6.03
N GLU A 275 -29.99 24.38 -6.99
CA GLU A 275 -29.95 23.28 -7.95
C GLU A 275 -28.69 22.43 -7.80
N LEU A 276 -28.76 21.21 -8.34
CA LEU A 276 -27.62 20.30 -8.40
C LEU A 276 -26.57 20.78 -9.41
N GLN A 277 -25.31 20.80 -8.97
CA GLN A 277 -24.17 21.26 -9.76
C GLN A 277 -23.49 20.11 -10.51
N ASP A 278 -22.84 20.42 -11.64
CA ASP A 278 -22.00 19.48 -12.39
C ASP A 278 -20.56 19.38 -11.86
N SER A 279 -20.16 20.30 -10.99
CA SER A 279 -18.84 20.35 -10.39
C SER A 279 -18.91 20.83 -8.95
N ASN A 280 -18.03 20.30 -8.09
CA ASN A 280 -17.89 20.75 -6.71
C ASN A 280 -16.43 20.56 -6.25
N SER A 281 -15.82 21.64 -5.74
CA SER A 281 -14.44 21.65 -5.26
C SER A 281 -14.24 20.84 -3.97
N ASN A 282 -15.23 20.76 -3.08
CA ASN A 282 -15.20 19.97 -1.84
C ASN A 282 -15.00 18.47 -2.11
N PHE A 283 -15.37 18.00 -3.30
CA PHE A 283 -15.14 16.62 -3.74
C PHE A 283 -13.94 16.46 -4.67
N GLY A 284 -13.24 17.55 -5.02
CA GLY A 284 -12.20 17.53 -6.03
C GLY A 284 -12.71 16.96 -7.35
N TYR A 285 -13.84 17.46 -7.86
CA TYR A 285 -14.59 16.88 -9.00
C TYR A 285 -13.72 16.47 -10.20
N ALA A 286 -12.68 17.24 -10.53
CA ALA A 286 -11.73 16.93 -11.61
C ALA A 286 -11.03 15.58 -11.43
N LYS A 287 -10.82 15.13 -10.19
CA LYS A 287 -10.23 13.83 -9.84
C LYS A 287 -11.25 12.69 -9.84
N LEU A 288 -12.54 13.00 -9.65
CA LEU A 288 -13.62 12.01 -9.67
C LEU A 288 -14.08 11.67 -11.10
N GLN A 289 -13.87 12.58 -12.05
CA GLN A 289 -14.23 12.37 -13.44
C GLN A 289 -13.52 11.11 -14.00
N GLY A 290 -14.30 10.16 -14.53
CA GLY A 290 -13.78 8.88 -15.03
C GLY A 290 -13.52 7.82 -13.96
N HIS A 291 -13.83 8.09 -12.69
CA HIS A 291 -13.64 7.17 -11.57
C HIS A 291 -14.95 6.72 -10.90
N THR A 292 -16.09 7.04 -11.51
CA THR A 292 -17.45 6.70 -11.05
C THR A 292 -18.15 5.75 -12.04
N PRO A 293 -17.65 4.51 -12.24
CA PRO A 293 -18.11 3.63 -13.32
C PRO A 293 -19.58 3.22 -13.21
N CYS A 294 -20.19 3.36 -12.03
CA CYS A 294 -21.61 3.09 -11.78
C CYS A 294 -22.54 4.30 -11.96
N CYS A 295 -21.99 5.47 -12.26
CA CYS A 295 -22.77 6.68 -12.42
C CYS A 295 -23.03 6.95 -13.91
N THR A 296 -24.29 7.05 -14.33
CA THR A 296 -24.64 7.56 -15.67
C THR A 296 -24.44 9.06 -15.74
N THR A 297 -24.77 9.76 -14.65
CA THR A 297 -24.52 11.18 -14.43
C THR A 297 -23.98 11.39 -13.02
N VAL A 298 -23.16 12.42 -12.83
CA VAL A 298 -22.65 12.82 -11.53
C VAL A 298 -23.09 14.24 -11.25
N LYS A 299 -23.79 14.42 -10.15
CA LYS A 299 -24.27 15.71 -9.67
C LYS A 299 -23.84 15.95 -8.22
N TYR A 300 -23.72 17.21 -7.84
CA TYR A 300 -23.29 17.62 -6.51
C TYR A 300 -24.32 18.55 -5.88
N ALA A 301 -24.67 18.31 -4.62
CA ALA A 301 -25.49 19.22 -3.83
C ALA A 301 -24.57 20.11 -3.01
N ASN A 302 -24.67 21.44 -3.20
CA ASN A 302 -23.96 22.44 -2.43
C ASN A 302 -24.91 22.95 -1.35
N LEU A 303 -24.65 22.58 -0.10
CA LEU A 303 -25.49 22.92 1.04
C LEU A 303 -24.70 23.75 2.06
N ASN A 304 -25.37 24.70 2.71
CA ASN A 304 -24.75 25.43 3.81
C ASN A 304 -24.63 24.51 5.02
N THR A 305 -23.39 24.13 5.31
CA THR A 305 -22.98 23.19 6.37
C THR A 305 -22.03 23.85 7.35
N VAL A 306 -21.89 25.19 7.28
CA VAL A 306 -21.19 25.99 8.29
C VAL A 306 -22.19 26.50 9.31
N ASP A 307 -23.33 27.00 8.84
CA ASP A 307 -24.34 27.59 9.72
C ASP A 307 -25.33 26.54 10.26
N TYR A 308 -25.54 25.46 9.49
CA TYR A 308 -26.50 24.40 9.81
C TYR A 308 -25.80 23.05 10.02
N GLY A 309 -26.05 22.44 11.17
CA GLY A 309 -25.56 21.10 11.51
C GLY A 309 -26.46 20.00 10.92
N TRP A 310 -25.99 18.76 10.92
CA TRP A 310 -26.73 17.63 10.34
C TRP A 310 -28.10 17.33 11.00
N THR A 311 -28.32 17.82 12.21
CA THR A 311 -29.61 17.72 12.92
C THR A 311 -30.64 18.77 12.49
N ASP A 312 -30.24 19.73 11.66
CA ASP A 312 -31.14 20.79 11.19
C ASP A 312 -32.21 20.22 10.25
N ASP A 313 -33.47 20.50 10.57
CA ASP A 313 -34.63 19.93 9.88
C ASP A 313 -34.73 20.41 8.42
N THR A 314 -34.43 21.70 8.19
CA THR A 314 -34.44 22.30 6.85
C THR A 314 -33.31 21.74 5.99
N LEU A 315 -32.13 21.53 6.58
CA LEU A 315 -31.00 20.92 5.90
C LEU A 315 -31.32 19.47 5.47
N GLN A 316 -31.98 18.69 6.33
CA GLN A 316 -32.43 17.33 6.00
C GLN A 316 -33.47 17.33 4.86
N GLU A 317 -34.43 18.26 4.87
CA GLU A 317 -35.38 18.44 3.77
C GLU A 317 -34.69 18.75 2.43
N LYS A 318 -33.67 19.61 2.46
CA LYS A 318 -32.87 19.93 1.26
C LYS A 318 -32.15 18.70 0.71
N VAL A 319 -31.60 17.84 1.57
CA VAL A 319 -30.99 16.56 1.12
C VAL A 319 -31.99 15.71 0.35
N CYS A 320 -33.18 15.50 0.91
CA CYS A 320 -34.24 14.75 0.23
C CYS A 320 -34.66 15.42 -1.09
N LYS A 321 -34.89 16.73 -1.08
CA LYS A 321 -35.28 17.50 -2.28
C LYS A 321 -34.26 17.34 -3.41
N HIS A 322 -32.97 17.45 -3.10
CA HIS A 322 -31.91 17.28 -4.09
C HIS A 322 -31.85 15.84 -4.61
N ALA A 323 -31.95 14.84 -3.73
CA ALA A 323 -31.96 13.44 -4.16
C ALA A 323 -33.16 13.11 -5.07
N LEU A 324 -34.36 13.56 -4.69
CA LEU A 324 -35.60 13.41 -5.46
C LEU A 324 -35.62 14.20 -6.79
N SER A 325 -34.72 15.18 -6.95
CA SER A 325 -34.64 15.96 -8.18
C SER A 325 -34.04 15.20 -9.36
N LEU A 326 -33.31 14.11 -9.08
CA LEU A 326 -32.77 13.23 -10.12
C LEU A 326 -33.88 12.44 -10.82
N GLN A 327 -33.66 12.14 -12.10
CA GLN A 327 -34.61 11.37 -12.89
C GLN A 327 -34.78 9.95 -12.33
N GLY A 328 -36.02 9.47 -12.30
CA GLY A 328 -36.39 8.13 -11.86
C GLY A 328 -37.03 8.06 -10.47
N SER A 329 -36.84 9.06 -9.60
CA SER A 329 -37.44 9.06 -8.26
C SER A 329 -38.93 9.40 -8.25
N ASP A 330 -39.68 8.81 -7.32
CA ASP A 330 -41.10 9.08 -7.10
C ASP A 330 -41.29 10.26 -6.12
N LYS A 331 -41.60 11.42 -6.69
CA LYS A 331 -41.85 12.66 -5.94
C LYS A 331 -43.19 12.66 -5.20
N SER A 332 -44.13 11.79 -5.57
CA SER A 332 -45.45 11.71 -4.94
C SER A 332 -45.40 10.93 -3.63
N SER A 333 -44.59 9.89 -3.56
CA SER A 333 -44.33 9.10 -2.36
C SER A 333 -43.10 9.56 -1.56
N ASN A 334 -42.40 10.61 -2.01
CA ASN A 334 -41.10 11.03 -1.47
C ASN A 334 -40.06 9.90 -1.42
N THR A 335 -40.08 9.00 -2.40
CA THR A 335 -39.18 7.85 -2.45
C THR A 335 -38.08 8.06 -3.50
N ILE A 336 -36.83 7.96 -3.05
CA ILE A 336 -35.64 8.07 -3.91
C ILE A 336 -35.41 6.71 -4.59
N GLU A 337 -35.58 6.67 -5.90
CA GLU A 337 -35.48 5.47 -6.73
C GLU A 337 -34.36 5.60 -7.76
N ASP A 338 -33.83 4.44 -8.17
CA ASP A 338 -32.81 4.30 -9.22
C ASP A 338 -31.63 5.26 -9.09
N THR A 339 -31.25 5.62 -7.86
CA THR A 339 -30.24 6.65 -7.60
C THR A 339 -29.11 6.09 -6.73
N ILE A 340 -27.88 6.49 -7.04
CA ILE A 340 -26.73 6.25 -6.16
C ILE A 340 -26.45 7.54 -5.38
N ILE A 341 -26.69 7.52 -4.08
CA ILE A 341 -26.41 8.63 -3.20
C ILE A 341 -25.03 8.42 -2.59
N VAL A 342 -24.11 9.36 -2.81
CA VAL A 342 -22.78 9.35 -2.23
C VAL A 342 -22.68 10.45 -1.19
N THR A 343 -22.37 10.10 0.04
CA THR A 343 -22.27 11.06 1.13
C THR A 343 -20.88 11.02 1.74
N HIS A 344 -20.31 12.17 2.08
CA HIS A 344 -19.03 12.25 2.79
C HIS A 344 -19.18 12.92 4.15
N SER A 345 -18.55 12.37 5.19
CA SER A 345 -18.48 12.97 6.52
C SER A 345 -19.88 13.38 7.02
N MET A 346 -20.08 14.64 7.42
CA MET A 346 -21.38 15.17 7.89
C MET A 346 -22.53 14.93 6.90
N GLY A 347 -22.29 14.89 5.59
CA GLY A 347 -23.31 14.61 4.58
C GLY A 347 -23.99 13.26 4.78
N GLY A 348 -23.29 12.27 5.35
CA GLY A 348 -23.90 10.97 5.65
C GLY A 348 -24.83 11.03 6.85
N LEU A 349 -24.53 11.89 7.82
CA LEU A 349 -25.44 12.17 8.95
C LEU A 349 -26.68 12.93 8.50
N MET A 350 -26.53 13.87 7.54
CA MET A 350 -27.65 14.61 6.97
C MET A 350 -28.64 13.67 6.27
N LEU A 351 -28.15 12.75 5.43
CA LEU A 351 -29.01 11.74 4.79
C LEU A 351 -29.62 10.77 5.82
N ALA A 352 -28.82 10.29 6.78
CA ALA A 352 -29.31 9.41 7.84
C ALA A 352 -30.44 10.07 8.63
N GLY A 353 -30.27 11.34 9.00
CA GLY A 353 -31.27 12.15 9.68
C GLY A 353 -32.55 12.26 8.87
N ALA A 354 -32.44 12.61 7.59
CA ALA A 354 -33.59 12.77 6.70
C ALA A 354 -34.39 11.47 6.50
N LEU A 355 -33.71 10.32 6.41
CA LEU A 355 -34.37 9.01 6.35
C LEU A 355 -35.03 8.66 7.70
N ALA A 356 -34.33 8.87 8.81
CA ALA A 356 -34.84 8.53 10.14
C ALA A 356 -36.02 9.41 10.58
N SER A 357 -36.08 10.67 10.10
CA SER A 357 -37.19 11.59 10.36
C SER A 357 -38.33 11.48 9.33
N GLY A 358 -38.23 10.58 8.36
CA GLY A 358 -39.27 10.34 7.35
C GLY A 358 -39.45 11.46 6.34
N LYS A 359 -38.42 12.30 6.10
CA LYS A 359 -38.45 13.35 5.08
C LYS A 359 -38.46 12.76 3.67
N CYS A 360 -37.83 11.60 3.49
CA CYS A 360 -37.89 10.79 2.28
C CYS A 360 -37.53 9.33 2.58
N ASP A 361 -37.83 8.44 1.65
CA ASP A 361 -37.49 7.02 1.70
C ASP A 361 -36.44 6.64 0.64
N LEU A 362 -35.71 5.57 0.88
CA LEU A 362 -34.75 5.01 -0.08
C LEU A 362 -35.26 3.66 -0.61
N ALA A 363 -35.62 3.60 -1.90
CA ALA A 363 -36.06 2.36 -2.51
C ALA A 363 -34.93 1.34 -2.63
N SER A 364 -35.29 0.05 -2.76
CA SER A 364 -34.33 -1.04 -3.00
C SER A 364 -33.59 -0.91 -4.35
N SER A 365 -34.13 -0.13 -5.28
CA SER A 365 -33.49 0.22 -6.56
C SER A 365 -32.39 1.27 -6.41
N SER A 366 -32.25 1.89 -5.24
CA SER A 366 -31.23 2.89 -4.94
C SER A 366 -30.06 2.31 -4.15
N THR A 367 -28.96 3.05 -4.04
CA THR A 367 -27.79 2.64 -3.28
C THR A 367 -27.19 3.82 -2.55
N TRP A 368 -26.94 3.68 -1.26
CA TRP A 368 -26.23 4.68 -0.47
C TRP A 368 -24.77 4.26 -0.24
N ILE A 369 -23.84 5.08 -0.71
CA ILE A 369 -22.40 4.94 -0.47
C ILE A 369 -21.98 5.97 0.58
N ALA A 370 -21.64 5.49 1.76
CA ALA A 370 -21.19 6.29 2.89
C ALA A 370 -19.65 6.37 2.93
N LEU A 371 -19.10 7.55 2.70
CA LEU A 371 -17.66 7.83 2.78
C LEU A 371 -17.33 8.47 4.13
N SER A 372 -16.95 7.64 5.09
CA SER A 372 -16.52 8.05 6.43
C SER A 372 -17.47 9.00 7.19
N PRO A 373 -18.80 8.77 7.22
CA PRO A 373 -19.65 9.54 8.12
C PRO A 373 -19.33 9.21 9.58
N PRO A 374 -19.24 10.21 10.47
CA PRO A 374 -18.99 9.99 11.90
C PRO A 374 -20.28 9.52 12.60
N MET A 375 -20.79 8.34 12.21
CA MET A 375 -22.04 7.75 12.73
C MET A 375 -22.03 7.57 14.25
N THR A 376 -20.85 7.37 14.83
CA THR A 376 -20.64 7.19 16.27
C THR A 376 -19.89 8.38 16.90
N GLY A 377 -19.88 9.54 16.24
CA GLY A 377 -19.13 10.71 16.67
C GLY A 377 -17.70 10.79 16.12
N SER A 378 -16.97 11.82 16.56
CA SER A 378 -15.61 12.15 16.14
C SER A 378 -14.80 12.65 17.33
N MET A 379 -13.68 11.97 17.62
CA MET A 379 -12.78 12.40 18.72
C MET A 379 -12.26 13.84 18.53
N SER A 380 -12.12 14.29 17.28
CA SER A 380 -11.72 15.68 17.00
C SER A 380 -12.80 16.67 17.45
N SER A 381 -14.07 16.33 17.27
CA SER A 381 -15.18 17.16 17.74
C SER A 381 -15.27 17.17 19.27
N ASP A 382 -15.00 16.05 19.92
CA ASP A 382 -14.95 15.97 21.39
C ASP A 382 -13.81 16.85 21.95
N TYR A 383 -12.61 16.72 21.37
CA TYR A 383 -11.46 17.55 21.76
C TYR A 383 -11.73 19.05 21.61
N ILE A 384 -12.35 19.47 20.51
CA ILE A 384 -12.72 20.87 20.30
C ILE A 384 -13.73 21.32 21.34
N GLN A 385 -14.76 20.52 21.63
CA GLN A 385 -15.75 20.85 22.66
C GLN A 385 -15.11 20.97 24.04
N ASP A 386 -14.20 20.06 24.41
CA ASP A 386 -13.46 20.12 25.67
C ASP A 386 -12.64 21.40 25.77
N PHE A 387 -11.94 21.78 24.69
CA PHE A 387 -11.20 23.03 24.62
C PHE A 387 -12.11 24.26 24.78
N CYS A 388 -13.24 24.29 24.08
CA CYS A 388 -14.23 25.36 24.17
C CYS A 388 -14.81 25.50 25.59
N ASN A 389 -15.03 24.38 26.27
CA ASN A 389 -15.56 24.35 27.63
C ASN A 389 -14.50 24.73 28.67
N ALA A 390 -13.24 24.37 28.44
CA ALA A 390 -12.12 24.68 29.33
C ALA A 390 -11.65 26.14 29.23
N VAL A 391 -11.84 26.79 28.08
CA VAL A 391 -11.35 28.15 27.83
C VAL A 391 -12.51 29.11 27.55
N GLN A 392 -12.84 29.92 28.55
CA GLN A 392 -13.93 30.91 28.45
C GLN A 392 -13.68 31.88 27.27
N GLY A 393 -14.61 31.92 26.32
CA GLY A 393 -14.53 32.79 25.14
C GLY A 393 -13.78 32.21 23.93
N ALA A 394 -13.20 31.01 24.04
CA ALA A 394 -12.45 30.42 22.92
C ALA A 394 -13.34 30.02 21.73
N CYS A 395 -14.61 29.74 21.98
CA CYS A 395 -15.57 29.32 20.96
C CYS A 395 -16.87 30.11 21.09
N GLN A 396 -16.80 31.42 20.82
CA GLN A 396 -17.99 32.24 20.67
C GLN A 396 -18.48 32.16 19.22
N ARG A 397 -19.77 31.90 19.01
CA ARG A 397 -20.40 32.16 17.72
C ARG A 397 -20.31 33.67 17.44
N PRO A 398 -19.94 34.12 16.24
CA PRO A 398 -20.01 35.52 15.88
C PRO A 398 -21.45 36.03 16.11
N SER A 399 -21.60 37.04 16.96
CA SER A 399 -22.86 37.75 17.13
C SER A 399 -23.12 38.56 15.86
N PHE A 400 -23.87 38.03 14.90
CA PHE A 400 -24.42 38.86 13.84
C PHE A 400 -25.59 39.65 14.42
N THR A 401 -25.35 40.91 14.75
CA THR A 401 -26.43 41.87 14.98
C THR A 401 -27.18 42.05 13.67
N GLU A 402 -28.45 41.68 13.63
CA GLU A 402 -29.38 42.14 12.58
C GLU A 402 -29.36 43.67 12.57
N THR A 403 -28.67 44.26 11.59
CA THR A 403 -28.93 45.64 11.21
C THR A 403 -30.23 45.65 10.42
N THR A 404 -31.27 46.14 11.09
CA THR A 404 -32.60 46.49 10.57
C THR A 404 -32.57 47.32 9.30
#